data_AF-A0A950V008-F1
#
_entry.id   AF-A0A950V008-F1
#
_cell.length_a   1.000
_cell.length_b   1.000
_cell.length_c   1.000
_cell.angle_alpha   90.00
_cell.angle_beta   90.00
_cell.angle_gamma   90.00
#
_symmetry.space_group_name_H-M   'P 1'
#
loop_
_entity.id
_entity.type
_entity.pdbx_description
1 polymer ?
#
loop_
_entity_poly.entity_id
_entity_poly.type
_entity_poly.pdbx_seq_one_letter_code
_entity_poly.pdbx_strand_id
1 'polypeptide(L)'
;MLNKLIRIFAEVDREAWVRFSIALLGLIFSFAFALLSSSLRDEGNLLGTAITASLALLTAGIVGVTTVPYLARQVSFERFRFSVRYDFTREGIAYTLFALVVGIAALNTGNNLLFIVVAAMLAAVLVSGIASSFVLSGLTLKLALPDHVFAGKPCIGNVTIRNTGRLPSFSISVVPEKVKQRKRWKLQRTELGIPPFRGFRQWFRVPDLQLRSLPATASDPPILDRPAYFPYLRPRHSESAAVELRFPRRGRYVQQALGVATRFPFSFITKTRIVPFSQELIV
;
A
#
# COMPACT_ATOMS: atom_id res chain seq x y z
N MET A 1 0.59 27.93 15.00
CA MET A 1 1.36 26.78 14.44
C MET A 1 1.98 25.90 15.51
N LEU A 2 2.52 26.46 16.60
CA LEU A 2 3.20 25.72 17.69
C LEU A 2 2.30 24.69 18.41
N ASN A 3 1.05 25.04 18.75
CA ASN A 3 0.10 24.08 19.36
C ASN A 3 -0.28 22.90 18.44
N LYS A 4 -0.10 23.05 17.13
CA LYS A 4 -0.38 21.98 16.16
C LYS A 4 0.78 20.98 16.12
N LEU A 5 2.02 21.45 16.30
CA LEU A 5 3.23 20.62 16.47
C LEU A 5 3.21 19.86 17.79
N ILE A 6 2.81 20.49 18.89
CA ILE A 6 2.71 19.84 20.21
C ILE A 6 1.63 18.72 20.18
N ARG A 7 0.49 18.94 19.50
CA ARG A 7 -0.50 17.89 19.25
C ARG A 7 -0.04 16.79 18.28
N ILE A 8 0.88 17.09 17.36
CA ILE A 8 1.50 16.07 16.48
C ILE A 8 2.36 15.10 17.30
N PHE A 9 3.10 15.60 18.29
CA PHE A 9 3.91 14.77 19.18
C PHE A 9 3.08 14.03 20.24
N ALA A 10 1.97 14.60 20.69
CA ALA A 10 1.12 14.00 21.74
C ALA A 10 0.27 12.80 21.28
N GLU A 11 0.04 12.62 19.98
CA GLU A 11 -0.67 11.47 19.40
C GLU A 11 0.26 10.30 19.02
N VAL A 12 1.58 10.47 19.11
CA VAL A 12 2.51 9.36 18.85
C VAL A 12 2.52 8.44 20.07
N ASP A 13 2.14 7.19 19.88
CA ASP A 13 2.17 6.15 20.91
C ASP A 13 3.47 6.23 21.71
N ARG A 14 3.37 6.42 23.03
CA ARG A 14 4.51 6.48 23.96
C ARG A 14 5.44 5.28 23.78
N GLU A 15 4.88 4.12 23.45
CA GLU A 15 5.61 2.89 23.17
C GLU A 15 6.48 2.96 21.91
N ALA A 16 5.99 3.62 20.84
CA ALA A 16 6.73 3.84 19.61
C ALA A 16 7.97 4.73 19.87
N TRP A 17 7.80 5.81 20.63
CA TRP A 17 8.89 6.70 21.03
C TRP A 17 9.94 6.01 21.88
N VAL A 18 9.54 5.20 22.86
CA VAL A 18 10.49 4.46 23.70
C VAL A 18 11.33 3.50 22.86
N ARG A 19 10.68 2.72 21.99
CA ARG A 19 11.40 1.78 21.10
C ARG A 19 12.29 2.50 20.08
N PHE A 20 11.84 3.64 19.55
CA PHE A 20 12.68 4.49 18.70
C PHE A 20 13.94 4.98 19.44
N SER A 21 13.79 5.49 20.65
CA SER A 21 14.92 5.95 21.48
C SER A 21 15.87 4.81 21.84
N ILE A 22 15.34 3.63 22.19
CA ILE A 22 16.16 2.43 22.45
C ILE A 22 16.94 2.02 21.21
N ALA A 23 16.30 2.01 20.03
CA ALA A 23 16.99 1.71 18.77
C ALA A 23 18.07 2.72 18.44
N LEU A 24 17.79 4.01 18.62
CA LEU A 24 18.76 5.07 18.36
C LEU A 24 19.99 4.93 19.27
N LEU A 25 19.78 4.71 20.58
CA LEU A 25 20.87 4.46 21.52
C LEU A 25 21.64 3.18 21.16
N GLY A 26 20.94 2.09 20.84
CA GLY A 26 21.57 0.83 20.43
C GLY A 26 22.43 0.97 19.17
N LEU A 27 21.98 1.76 18.19
CA LEU A 27 22.76 2.08 16.99
C LEU A 27 23.98 2.96 17.29
N ILE A 28 23.84 3.94 18.19
CA ILE A 28 24.98 4.77 18.63
C ILE A 28 26.04 3.89 19.31
N PHE A 29 25.63 2.98 20.20
CA PHE A 29 26.54 2.03 20.83
C PHE A 29 27.20 1.08 19.82
N SER A 30 26.43 0.53 18.89
CA SER A 30 26.96 -0.29 17.80
C SER A 30 28.02 0.46 16.99
N PHE A 31 27.76 1.72 16.64
CA PHE A 31 28.69 2.56 15.92
C PHE A 31 29.96 2.87 16.74
N ALA A 32 29.83 3.18 18.03
CA ALA A 32 30.96 3.40 18.92
C ALA A 32 31.85 2.14 19.01
N PHE A 33 31.25 0.94 19.14
CA PHE A 33 32.01 -0.32 19.12
C PHE A 33 32.69 -0.57 17.77
N ALA A 34 32.05 -0.22 16.65
CA ALA A 34 32.66 -0.33 15.32
C ALA A 34 33.86 0.60 15.15
N LEU A 35 33.77 1.85 15.63
CA LEU A 35 34.88 2.79 15.64
C LEU A 35 36.03 2.32 16.54
N LEU A 36 35.71 1.81 17.74
CA LEU A 36 36.70 1.26 18.66
C LEU A 36 37.39 0.03 18.06
N SER A 37 36.65 -0.82 17.34
CA SER A 37 37.20 -1.95 16.59
C SER A 37 38.21 -1.49 15.53
N SER A 38 37.91 -0.40 14.81
CA SER A 38 38.86 0.20 13.87
C SER A 38 40.14 0.67 14.58
N SER A 39 40.00 1.37 15.71
CA SER A 39 41.15 1.88 16.47
C SER A 39 42.02 0.76 17.05
N LEU A 40 41.42 -0.30 17.61
CA LEU A 40 42.15 -1.44 18.18
C LEU A 40 42.86 -2.27 17.11
N ARG A 41 42.36 -2.23 15.87
CA ARG A 41 42.99 -2.86 14.72
C ARG A 41 44.31 -2.17 14.37
N ASP A 42 44.34 -0.84 14.44
CA ASP A 42 45.54 -0.03 14.18
C ASP A 42 46.63 -0.27 15.24
N GLU A 43 46.25 -0.63 16.46
CA GLU A 43 47.16 -1.03 17.56
C GLU A 43 47.64 -2.49 17.48
N GLY A 44 47.17 -3.28 16.51
CA GLY A 44 47.53 -4.69 16.35
C GLY A 44 46.82 -5.65 17.32
N ASN A 45 45.86 -5.18 18.13
CA ASN A 45 45.13 -6.01 19.09
C ASN A 45 43.98 -6.78 18.40
N LEU A 46 44.31 -7.96 17.86
CA LEU A 46 43.36 -8.81 17.13
C LEU A 46 42.17 -9.29 17.99
N LEU A 47 42.40 -9.62 19.27
CA LEU A 47 41.34 -10.10 20.17
C LEU A 47 40.37 -8.97 20.52
N GLY A 48 40.88 -7.79 20.89
CA GLY A 48 40.05 -6.61 21.16
C GLY A 48 39.24 -6.19 19.94
N THR A 49 39.85 -6.24 18.76
CA THR A 49 39.18 -5.97 17.47
C THR A 49 38.01 -6.92 17.23
N ALA A 50 38.23 -8.24 17.42
CA ALA A 50 37.20 -9.25 17.17
C ALA A 50 36.02 -9.14 18.13
N ILE A 51 36.29 -8.91 19.43
CA ILE A 51 35.24 -8.77 20.45
C ILE A 51 34.38 -7.53 20.17
N THR A 52 35.00 -6.38 19.95
CA THR A 52 34.30 -5.11 19.71
C THR A 52 33.52 -5.13 18.39
N ALA A 53 34.09 -5.68 17.31
CA ALA A 53 33.38 -5.88 16.05
C ALA A 53 32.14 -6.79 16.21
N SER A 54 32.29 -7.87 16.97
CA SER A 54 31.19 -8.80 17.23
C SER A 54 30.08 -8.15 18.04
N LEU A 55 30.42 -7.35 19.06
CA LEU A 55 29.44 -6.57 19.82
C LEU A 55 28.72 -5.55 18.92
N ALA A 56 29.46 -4.84 18.06
CA ALA A 56 28.89 -3.88 17.12
C ALA A 56 27.88 -4.56 16.19
N LEU A 57 28.24 -5.71 15.60
CA LEU A 57 27.39 -6.45 14.68
C LEU A 57 26.15 -7.02 15.38
N LEU A 58 26.31 -7.58 16.58
CA LEU A 58 25.22 -8.18 17.35
C LEU A 58 24.20 -7.10 17.75
N THR A 59 24.66 -5.97 18.29
CA THR A 59 23.79 -4.85 18.68
C THR A 59 23.04 -4.26 17.47
N ALA A 60 23.73 -4.00 16.35
CA ALA A 60 23.09 -3.55 15.11
C ALA A 60 22.06 -4.57 14.59
N GLY A 61 22.40 -5.85 14.61
CA GLY A 61 21.53 -6.93 14.16
C GLY A 61 20.25 -7.02 14.98
N ILE A 62 20.35 -6.97 16.32
CA ILE A 62 19.19 -6.98 17.22
C ILE A 62 18.29 -5.78 16.94
N VAL A 63 18.85 -4.57 16.90
CA VAL A 63 18.07 -3.34 16.65
C VAL A 63 17.40 -3.39 15.27
N GLY A 64 18.15 -3.82 14.26
CA GLY A 64 17.68 -3.97 12.88
C GLY A 64 16.52 -4.95 12.74
N VAL A 65 16.63 -6.14 13.32
CA VAL A 65 15.61 -7.20 13.15
C VAL A 65 14.38 -6.95 14.02
N THR A 66 14.54 -6.38 15.21
CA THR A 66 13.42 -6.22 16.15
C THR A 66 12.71 -4.88 16.01
N THR A 67 13.47 -3.79 15.91
CA THR A 67 12.90 -2.45 16.08
C THR A 67 12.49 -1.83 14.75
N VAL A 68 13.26 -2.03 13.68
CA VAL A 68 12.93 -1.52 12.35
C VAL A 68 11.57 -2.01 11.84
N PRO A 69 11.23 -3.32 11.82
CA PRO A 69 9.93 -3.76 11.32
C PRO A 69 8.77 -3.31 12.22
N TYR A 70 9.01 -3.17 13.53
CA TYR A 70 8.01 -2.64 14.45
C TYR A 70 7.70 -1.16 14.14
N LEU A 71 8.74 -0.33 14.04
CA LEU A 71 8.59 1.10 13.70
C LEU A 71 7.96 1.28 12.32
N ALA A 72 8.43 0.53 11.31
CA ALA A 72 7.91 0.60 9.95
C ALA A 72 6.41 0.28 9.88
N ARG A 73 5.91 -0.64 10.72
CA ARG A 73 4.48 -0.96 10.81
C ARG A 73 3.68 0.11 11.53
N GLN A 74 4.27 0.81 12.49
CA GLN A 74 3.60 1.85 13.28
C GLN A 74 3.59 3.23 12.64
N VAL A 75 4.44 3.49 11.64
CA VAL A 75 4.34 4.70 10.80
C VAL A 75 3.11 4.63 9.86
N SER A 76 2.16 3.74 10.12
CA SER A 76 0.81 3.80 9.55
C SER A 76 0.15 5.12 9.95
N PHE A 77 0.33 6.12 9.09
CA PHE A 77 -0.26 7.45 9.14
C PHE A 77 -1.77 7.38 9.46
N GLU A 78 -2.13 7.45 10.74
CA GLU A 78 -3.53 7.57 11.22
C GLU A 78 -4.24 8.85 10.74
N ARG A 79 -3.54 9.73 10.02
CA ARG A 79 -4.07 11.00 9.52
C ARG A 79 -4.65 11.01 8.11
N PHE A 80 -4.56 9.93 7.34
CA PHE A 80 -5.30 9.85 6.07
C PHE A 80 -6.64 9.14 6.27
N ARG A 81 -7.55 9.78 7.01
CA ARG A 81 -8.99 9.57 6.81
C ARG A 81 -9.24 9.69 5.30
N PHE A 82 -9.95 8.71 4.73
CA PHE A 82 -10.11 8.41 3.28
C PHE A 82 -9.11 7.40 2.70
N SER A 83 -9.24 6.11 3.07
CA SER A 83 -9.05 4.95 2.17
C SER A 83 -8.07 5.13 0.99
N VAL A 84 -6.81 5.42 1.29
CA VAL A 84 -5.73 5.53 0.29
C VAL A 84 -4.97 4.22 0.23
N ARG A 85 -4.84 3.66 -0.97
CA ARG A 85 -4.03 2.46 -1.27
C ARG A 85 -2.75 2.88 -1.99
N TYR A 86 -1.66 2.23 -1.66
CA TYR A 86 -0.37 2.39 -2.34
C TYR A 86 0.05 1.06 -2.91
N ASP A 87 0.36 1.04 -4.20
CA ASP A 87 0.87 -0.13 -4.90
C ASP A 87 2.21 0.24 -5.55
N PHE A 88 3.25 -0.54 -5.32
CA PHE A 88 4.52 -0.36 -6.03
C PHE A 88 4.39 -0.84 -7.47
N THR A 89 4.91 -0.05 -8.40
CA THR A 89 4.99 -0.45 -9.81
C THR A 89 6.21 -1.35 -10.05
N ARG A 90 6.26 -2.04 -11.19
CA ARG A 90 7.42 -2.87 -11.54
C ARG A 90 8.67 -2.02 -11.71
N GLU A 91 8.50 -0.85 -12.30
CA GLU A 91 9.55 0.14 -12.52
C GLU A 91 10.03 0.73 -11.18
N GLY A 92 9.11 1.00 -10.25
CA GLY A 92 9.44 1.44 -8.89
C GLY A 92 10.23 0.40 -8.10
N ILE A 93 9.88 -0.88 -8.22
CA ILE A 93 10.65 -1.98 -7.62
C ILE A 93 12.04 -2.04 -8.22
N ALA A 94 12.16 -2.03 -9.56
CA ALA A 94 13.45 -2.06 -10.24
C ALA A 94 14.33 -0.87 -9.84
N TYR A 95 13.77 0.35 -9.82
CA TYR A 95 14.47 1.56 -9.41
C TYR A 95 14.94 1.50 -7.95
N THR A 96 14.09 0.98 -7.04
CA THR A 96 14.44 0.85 -5.62
C THR A 96 15.54 -0.19 -5.42
N LEU A 97 15.50 -1.31 -6.13
CA LEU A 97 16.57 -2.32 -6.12
C LEU A 97 17.88 -1.75 -6.66
N PHE A 98 17.82 -0.97 -7.74
CA PHE A 98 19.00 -0.31 -8.28
C PHE A 98 19.59 0.71 -7.29
N ALA A 99 18.75 1.52 -6.64
CA ALA A 99 19.17 2.45 -5.59
C ALA A 99 19.86 1.71 -4.43
N LEU A 100 19.36 0.53 -4.05
CA LEU A 100 19.97 -0.31 -3.01
C LEU A 100 21.36 -0.81 -3.42
N VAL A 101 21.50 -1.33 -4.66
CA VAL A 101 22.79 -1.79 -5.19
C VAL A 101 23.81 -0.65 -5.23
N VAL A 102 23.42 0.52 -5.75
CA VAL A 102 24.30 1.70 -5.77
C VAL A 102 24.62 2.16 -4.34
N GLY A 103 23.69 2.06 -3.41
CA GLY A 103 23.91 2.34 -1.98
C GLY A 103 24.97 1.44 -1.36
N ILE A 104 24.91 0.14 -1.60
CA ILE A 104 25.91 -0.83 -1.14
C ILE A 104 27.28 -0.51 -1.77
N ALA A 105 27.31 -0.19 -3.07
CA ALA A 105 28.53 0.21 -3.75
C ALA A 105 29.12 1.51 -3.17
N ALA A 106 28.29 2.50 -2.85
CA ALA A 106 28.71 3.75 -2.21
C ALA A 106 29.37 3.50 -0.85
N LEU A 107 28.76 2.65 -0.02
CA LEU A 107 29.28 2.26 1.29
C LEU A 107 30.63 1.55 1.18
N ASN A 108 30.78 0.64 0.21
CA ASN A 108 32.02 -0.11 0.04
C ASN A 108 33.17 0.74 -0.55
N THR A 109 32.85 1.64 -1.48
CA THR A 109 33.85 2.46 -2.19
C THR A 109 34.26 3.70 -1.40
N GLY A 110 33.45 4.10 -0.39
CA GLY A 110 33.66 5.36 0.34
C GLY A 110 33.54 6.61 -0.54
N ASN A 111 32.90 6.49 -1.71
CA ASN A 111 32.82 7.57 -2.69
C ASN A 111 31.66 8.53 -2.38
N ASN A 112 32.00 9.77 -2.00
CA ASN A 112 31.06 10.85 -1.71
C ASN A 112 30.09 11.16 -2.86
N LEU A 113 30.53 11.01 -4.12
CA LEU A 113 29.64 11.22 -5.26
C LEU A 113 28.52 10.17 -5.31
N LEU A 114 28.84 8.90 -5.03
CA LEU A 114 27.83 7.84 -5.02
C LEU A 114 26.81 8.05 -3.90
N PHE A 115 27.22 8.57 -2.74
CA PHE A 115 26.28 8.96 -1.69
C PHE A 115 25.30 10.05 -2.14
N ILE A 116 25.78 11.07 -2.88
CA ILE A 116 24.91 12.11 -3.44
C ILE A 116 23.92 11.52 -4.45
N VAL A 117 24.39 10.61 -5.32
CA VAL A 117 23.53 9.92 -6.28
C VAL A 117 22.44 9.11 -5.55
N VAL A 118 22.81 8.32 -4.55
CA VAL A 118 21.85 7.52 -3.76
C VAL A 118 20.85 8.42 -3.04
N ALA A 119 21.31 9.53 -2.46
CA ALA A 119 20.44 10.51 -1.81
C ALA A 119 19.44 11.13 -2.79
N ALA A 120 19.89 11.53 -3.99
CA ALA A 120 19.02 12.04 -5.04
C ALA A 120 18.01 10.98 -5.51
N MET A 121 18.43 9.71 -5.59
CA MET A 121 17.54 8.62 -5.99
C MET A 121 16.42 8.40 -4.98
N LEU A 122 16.75 8.36 -3.70
CA LEU A 122 15.78 8.25 -2.61
C LEU A 122 14.86 9.48 -2.54
N ALA A 123 15.41 10.67 -2.78
CA ALA A 123 14.64 11.90 -2.87
C ALA A 123 13.59 11.83 -4.00
N ALA A 124 13.92 11.26 -5.16
CA ALA A 124 12.95 11.10 -6.25
C ALA A 124 11.76 10.19 -5.85
N VAL A 125 12.01 9.13 -5.08
CA VAL A 125 10.94 8.26 -4.54
C VAL A 125 10.05 9.04 -3.57
N LEU A 126 10.65 9.80 -2.65
CA LEU A 126 9.92 10.64 -1.68
C LEU A 126 9.10 11.72 -2.38
N VAL A 127 9.69 12.44 -3.33
CA VAL A 127 9.01 13.45 -4.14
C VAL A 127 7.83 12.82 -4.89
N SER A 128 7.98 11.60 -5.42
CA SER A 128 6.88 10.89 -6.08
C SER A 128 5.71 10.61 -5.13
N GLY A 129 6.00 10.16 -3.90
CA GLY A 129 4.97 9.91 -2.89
C GLY A 129 4.25 11.18 -2.43
N ILE A 130 4.99 12.28 -2.27
CA ILE A 130 4.44 13.57 -1.85
C ILE A 130 3.61 14.20 -2.98
N ALA A 131 4.16 14.29 -4.20
CA ALA A 131 3.50 14.88 -5.35
C ALA A 131 2.18 14.18 -5.70
N SER A 132 2.14 12.85 -5.66
CA SER A 132 0.90 12.09 -5.88
C SER A 132 -0.20 12.41 -4.86
N SER A 133 0.17 12.79 -3.62
CA SER A 133 -0.77 13.27 -2.60
C SER A 133 -1.44 14.58 -3.00
N PHE A 134 -0.68 15.52 -3.54
CA PHE A 134 -1.20 16.80 -4.00
C PHE A 134 -2.10 16.63 -5.23
N VAL A 135 -1.70 15.79 -6.19
CA VAL A 135 -2.48 15.51 -7.41
C VAL A 135 -3.87 14.95 -7.09
N LEU A 136 -3.99 14.08 -6.09
CA LEU A 136 -5.28 13.46 -5.70
C LEU A 136 -6.09 14.28 -4.68
N SER A 137 -5.54 15.39 -4.19
CA SER A 137 -6.19 16.25 -3.21
C SER A 137 -7.28 17.10 -3.88
N GLY A 138 -8.46 17.19 -3.26
CA GLY A 138 -9.55 18.03 -3.77
C GLY A 138 -10.23 17.51 -5.04
N LEU A 139 -10.06 16.23 -5.40
CA LEU A 139 -10.82 15.64 -6.51
C LEU A 139 -12.20 15.17 -6.06
N THR A 140 -13.22 15.53 -6.84
CA THR A 140 -14.60 15.04 -6.71
C THR A 140 -15.02 14.37 -8.00
N LEU A 141 -15.72 13.24 -7.91
CA LEU A 141 -16.09 12.40 -9.05
C LEU A 141 -17.60 12.32 -9.16
N LYS A 142 -18.11 12.35 -10.40
CA LYS A 142 -19.50 12.10 -10.76
C LYS A 142 -19.56 11.12 -11.92
N LEU A 143 -20.35 10.07 -11.80
CA LEU A 143 -20.65 9.14 -12.89
C LEU A 143 -22.09 9.38 -13.36
N ALA A 144 -22.23 9.83 -14.61
CA ALA A 144 -23.52 9.97 -15.25
C ALA A 144 -23.76 8.76 -16.17
N LEU A 145 -24.85 8.04 -15.92
CA LEU A 145 -25.30 6.90 -16.70
C LEU A 145 -26.46 7.34 -17.61
N PRO A 146 -26.62 6.74 -18.79
CA PRO A 146 -27.78 7.01 -19.63
C PRO A 146 -29.07 6.45 -19.00
N ASP A 147 -30.22 7.06 -19.30
CA ASP A 147 -31.53 6.72 -18.70
C ASP A 147 -31.99 5.29 -19.05
N HIS A 148 -31.55 4.77 -20.20
CA HIS A 148 -31.91 3.44 -20.68
C HIS A 148 -30.65 2.63 -20.97
N VAL A 149 -30.47 1.54 -20.24
CA VAL A 149 -29.37 0.58 -20.40
C VAL A 149 -29.96 -0.78 -20.72
N PHE A 150 -29.39 -1.46 -21.72
CA PHE A 150 -29.85 -2.79 -22.14
C PHE A 150 -28.76 -3.83 -21.94
N ALA A 151 -29.13 -5.00 -21.42
CA ALA A 151 -28.21 -6.12 -21.28
C ALA A 151 -27.61 -6.53 -22.63
N GLY A 152 -26.30 -6.80 -22.63
CA GLY A 152 -25.54 -7.26 -23.79
C GLY A 152 -25.11 -6.18 -24.77
N LYS A 153 -25.66 -4.95 -24.69
CA LYS A 153 -25.31 -3.83 -25.57
C LYS A 153 -24.33 -2.86 -24.88
N PRO A 154 -23.30 -2.36 -25.58
CA PRO A 154 -22.46 -1.30 -25.05
C PRO A 154 -23.27 -0.01 -24.92
N CYS A 155 -23.09 0.71 -23.82
CA CYS A 155 -23.65 2.05 -23.63
C CYS A 155 -22.57 3.03 -23.17
N ILE A 156 -22.76 4.31 -23.46
CA ILE A 156 -21.78 5.36 -23.10
C ILE A 156 -22.21 5.99 -21.78
N GLY A 157 -21.37 5.87 -20.76
CA GLY A 157 -21.47 6.66 -19.53
C GLY A 157 -20.48 7.81 -19.54
N ASN A 158 -20.75 8.89 -18.81
CA ASN A 158 -19.84 10.02 -18.69
C ASN A 158 -19.26 10.08 -17.27
N VAL A 159 -17.94 9.91 -17.17
CA VAL A 159 -17.20 10.10 -15.92
C VAL A 159 -16.73 11.54 -15.88
N THR A 160 -17.22 12.33 -14.95
CA THR A 160 -16.82 13.72 -14.73
C THR A 160 -15.97 13.83 -13.48
N ILE A 161 -14.74 14.31 -13.63
CA ILE A 161 -13.86 14.67 -12.51
C ILE A 161 -13.83 16.18 -12.38
N ARG A 162 -13.99 16.67 -11.15
CA ARG A 162 -13.80 18.07 -10.82
C ARG A 162 -12.67 18.22 -9.82
N ASN A 163 -11.72 19.09 -10.14
CA ASN A 163 -10.66 19.49 -9.23
C ASN A 163 -11.11 20.74 -8.47
N THR A 164 -11.31 20.63 -7.16
CA THR A 164 -11.63 21.78 -6.28
C THR A 164 -10.40 22.41 -5.65
N GLY A 165 -9.23 21.79 -5.84
CA GLY A 165 -7.94 22.26 -5.35
C GLY A 165 -7.43 23.50 -6.09
N ARG A 166 -6.36 24.09 -5.51
CA ARG A 166 -5.62 25.21 -6.11
C ARG A 166 -4.52 24.76 -7.06
N LEU A 167 -4.13 23.49 -7.02
CA LEU A 167 -3.08 22.92 -7.85
C LEU A 167 -3.70 22.11 -8.99
N PRO A 168 -3.05 22.04 -10.16
CA PRO A 168 -3.45 21.14 -11.23
C PRO A 168 -3.25 19.69 -10.82
N SER A 169 -4.03 18.79 -11.41
CA SER A 169 -3.88 17.36 -11.23
C SER A 169 -3.46 16.73 -12.55
N PHE A 170 -2.43 15.89 -12.50
CA PHE A 170 -1.82 15.28 -13.68
C PHE A 170 -2.03 13.77 -13.68
N SER A 171 -2.23 13.19 -14.86
CA SER A 171 -2.27 11.75 -15.10
C SER A 171 -3.16 11.01 -14.08
N ILE A 172 -4.42 11.43 -13.99
CA ILE A 172 -5.43 10.80 -13.13
C ILE A 172 -6.08 9.65 -13.90
N SER A 173 -6.29 8.53 -13.22
CA SER A 173 -7.09 7.43 -13.73
C SER A 173 -8.21 7.13 -12.74
N VAL A 174 -9.45 7.11 -13.23
CA VAL A 174 -10.57 6.51 -12.47
C VAL A 174 -10.51 5.02 -12.70
N VAL A 175 -10.47 4.24 -11.64
CA VAL A 175 -10.42 2.79 -11.66
C VAL A 175 -11.58 2.23 -10.87
N PRO A 176 -12.14 1.07 -11.26
CA PRO A 176 -13.12 0.39 -10.42
C PRO A 176 -12.50 -0.03 -9.10
N GLU A 177 -13.26 0.17 -8.02
CA GLU A 177 -12.85 -0.33 -6.71
C GLU A 177 -12.93 -1.84 -6.71
N LYS A 178 -11.77 -2.51 -6.59
CA LYS A 178 -11.71 -3.96 -6.45
C LYS A 178 -12.15 -4.34 -5.04
N VAL A 179 -13.42 -4.69 -4.86
CA VAL A 179 -13.93 -5.25 -3.60
C VAL A 179 -13.17 -6.57 -3.34
N LYS A 180 -12.24 -6.56 -2.38
CA LYS A 180 -11.55 -7.77 -1.94
C LYS A 180 -12.57 -8.69 -1.28
N GLN A 181 -13.04 -9.70 -2.01
CA GLN A 181 -13.88 -10.76 -1.44
C GLN A 181 -13.05 -11.52 -0.39
N ARG A 182 -13.33 -11.27 0.89
CA ARG A 182 -12.76 -12.09 1.97
C ARG A 182 -13.41 -13.47 1.89
N LYS A 183 -12.61 -14.48 1.56
CA LYS A 183 -13.03 -15.89 1.69
C LYS A 183 -13.37 -16.14 3.16
N ARG A 184 -14.65 -16.34 3.47
CA ARG A 184 -15.09 -16.72 4.82
C ARG A 184 -14.96 -18.23 4.93
N TRP A 185 -14.14 -18.67 5.87
CA TRP A 185 -14.03 -20.07 6.23
C TRP A 185 -15.08 -20.37 7.29
N LYS A 186 -15.86 -21.44 7.09
CA LYS A 186 -16.75 -21.95 8.13
C LYS A 186 -16.28 -23.35 8.48
N LEU A 187 -15.96 -23.54 9.74
CA LEU A 187 -15.72 -24.86 10.30
C LEU A 187 -17.09 -25.52 10.49
N GLN A 188 -17.33 -26.61 9.76
CA GLN A 188 -18.57 -27.37 9.85
C GLN A 188 -18.25 -28.74 10.43
N ARG A 189 -18.98 -29.11 11.48
CA ARG A 189 -18.93 -30.45 12.04
C ARG A 189 -19.71 -31.37 11.09
N THR A 190 -19.00 -32.29 10.45
CA THR A 190 -19.56 -33.32 9.56
C THR A 190 -19.39 -34.67 10.26
N GLU A 191 -20.31 -35.61 10.10
CA GLU A 191 -20.15 -36.96 10.65
C GLU A 191 -19.57 -37.88 9.56
N LEU A 192 -18.38 -38.43 9.80
CA LEU A 192 -17.77 -39.43 8.92
C LEU A 192 -18.34 -40.81 9.27
N GLY A 193 -19.14 -41.36 8.38
CA GLY A 193 -19.64 -42.73 8.50
C GLY A 193 -18.61 -43.77 8.03
N ILE A 194 -18.31 -44.75 8.88
CA ILE A 194 -17.38 -45.86 8.58
C ILE A 194 -18.20 -47.14 8.37
N PRO A 195 -18.05 -47.87 7.25
CA PRO A 195 -17.28 -47.58 6.02
C PRO A 195 -17.99 -46.58 5.07
N PRO A 196 -17.23 -45.84 4.22
CA PRO A 196 -17.81 -44.85 3.31
C PRO A 196 -18.68 -45.50 2.23
N PHE A 197 -19.68 -44.76 1.72
CA PHE A 197 -20.62 -45.16 0.63
C PHE A 197 -21.68 -46.22 0.94
N ARG A 198 -21.90 -46.60 2.20
CA ARG A 198 -22.96 -47.56 2.58
C ARG A 198 -24.16 -46.85 3.21
N GLY A 199 -25.06 -46.32 2.36
CA GLY A 199 -26.18 -45.43 2.73
C GLY A 199 -26.80 -45.62 4.12
N PHE A 200 -27.37 -46.81 4.41
CA PHE A 200 -28.11 -47.10 5.66
C PHE A 200 -27.38 -48.02 6.67
N ARG A 201 -26.13 -48.46 6.42
CA ARG A 201 -25.40 -49.42 7.27
C ARG A 201 -24.00 -48.92 7.67
N GLN A 202 -23.94 -47.69 8.21
CA GLN A 202 -22.71 -47.14 8.80
C GLN A 202 -22.64 -47.58 10.27
N TRP A 203 -21.59 -48.29 10.66
CA TRP A 203 -21.44 -48.84 12.01
C TRP A 203 -20.93 -47.80 13.01
N PHE A 204 -20.11 -46.85 12.54
CA PHE A 204 -19.54 -45.81 13.37
C PHE A 204 -19.66 -44.45 12.69
N ARG A 205 -20.10 -43.43 13.44
CA ARG A 205 -20.14 -42.03 13.00
C ARG A 205 -19.15 -41.24 13.86
N VAL A 206 -18.04 -40.86 13.26
CA VAL A 206 -17.01 -40.08 13.96
C VAL A 206 -17.21 -38.60 13.62
N PRO A 207 -17.21 -37.69 14.62
CA PRO A 207 -17.29 -36.26 14.33
C PRO A 207 -16.00 -35.80 13.63
N ASP A 208 -16.14 -35.34 12.41
CA ASP A 208 -15.11 -34.70 11.59
C ASP A 208 -15.34 -33.18 11.57
N LEU A 209 -14.25 -32.41 11.57
CA LEU A 209 -14.29 -30.95 11.52
C LEU A 209 -13.78 -30.50 10.16
N GLN A 210 -14.70 -30.26 9.23
CA GLN A 210 -14.35 -29.88 7.87
C GLN A 210 -14.34 -28.37 7.72
N LEU A 211 -13.21 -27.83 7.28
CA LEU A 211 -13.07 -26.42 6.94
C LEU A 211 -13.60 -26.21 5.51
N ARG A 212 -14.81 -25.67 5.37
CA ARG A 212 -15.38 -25.36 4.05
C ARG A 212 -15.28 -23.87 3.77
N SER A 213 -14.77 -23.51 2.59
CA SER A 213 -14.90 -22.14 2.09
C SER A 213 -16.37 -21.88 1.80
N LEU A 214 -16.99 -20.93 2.47
CA LEU A 214 -18.30 -20.45 2.05
C LEU A 214 -18.14 -19.78 0.68
N PRO A 215 -18.96 -20.11 -0.32
CA PRO A 215 -18.98 -19.34 -1.56
C PRO A 215 -19.15 -17.87 -1.19
N ALA A 216 -18.29 -17.02 -1.73
CA ALA A 216 -18.43 -15.59 -1.51
C ALA A 216 -19.83 -15.20 -1.96
N THR A 217 -20.60 -14.53 -1.10
CA THR A 217 -21.88 -13.96 -1.49
C THR A 217 -21.65 -13.17 -2.76
N ALA A 218 -22.36 -13.49 -3.83
CA ALA A 218 -22.18 -12.84 -5.12
C ALA A 218 -22.35 -11.33 -4.90
N SER A 219 -21.22 -10.60 -4.92
CA SER A 219 -21.24 -9.15 -4.83
C SER A 219 -21.82 -8.64 -6.13
N ASP A 220 -22.73 -7.66 -6.04
CA ASP A 220 -23.29 -7.01 -7.21
C ASP A 220 -22.13 -6.54 -8.12
N PRO A 221 -22.16 -6.88 -9.42
CA PRO A 221 -21.09 -6.53 -10.34
C PRO A 221 -20.90 -5.01 -10.41
N PRO A 222 -19.65 -4.51 -10.53
CA PRO A 222 -19.38 -3.10 -10.65
C PRO A 222 -19.98 -2.55 -11.96
N ILE A 223 -20.32 -1.25 -11.95
CA ILE A 223 -20.84 -0.54 -13.12
C ILE A 223 -19.71 -0.17 -14.08
N LEU A 224 -18.53 0.20 -13.54
CA LEU A 224 -17.37 0.60 -14.32
C LEU A 224 -16.42 -0.60 -14.51
N ASP A 225 -16.20 -1.05 -15.74
CA ASP A 225 -15.27 -2.16 -16.02
C ASP A 225 -13.88 -1.68 -16.44
N ARG A 226 -13.81 -0.54 -17.13
CA ARG A 226 -12.58 0.01 -17.70
C ARG A 226 -12.17 1.31 -17.01
N PRO A 227 -10.85 1.58 -16.90
CA PRO A 227 -10.39 2.82 -16.34
C PRO A 227 -10.63 4.00 -17.29
N ALA A 228 -10.95 5.17 -16.73
CA ALA A 228 -11.02 6.44 -17.47
C ALA A 228 -9.79 7.29 -17.16
N TYR A 229 -9.05 7.69 -18.20
CA TYR A 229 -7.79 8.42 -18.06
C TYR A 229 -7.94 9.91 -18.36
N PHE A 230 -7.40 10.75 -17.48
CA PHE A 230 -7.42 12.21 -17.55
C PHE A 230 -5.97 12.70 -17.46
N PRO A 231 -5.34 13.09 -18.58
CA PRO A 231 -3.93 13.45 -18.59
C PRO A 231 -3.66 14.75 -17.81
N TYR A 232 -4.57 15.71 -17.86
CA TYR A 232 -4.39 17.01 -17.23
C TYR A 232 -5.72 17.65 -16.83
N LEU A 233 -5.87 17.94 -15.53
CA LEU A 233 -7.04 18.61 -14.99
C LEU A 233 -6.64 19.93 -14.31
N ARG A 234 -7.13 21.04 -14.86
CA ARG A 234 -6.87 22.40 -14.36
C ARG A 234 -7.41 22.58 -12.93
N PRO A 235 -6.81 23.49 -12.13
CA PRO A 235 -7.39 23.88 -10.84
C PRO A 235 -8.81 24.42 -11.03
N ARG A 236 -9.72 24.09 -10.10
CA ARG A 236 -11.12 24.57 -10.08
C ARG A 236 -11.95 24.24 -11.32
N HIS A 237 -11.48 23.32 -12.17
CA HIS A 237 -12.14 22.93 -13.41
C HIS A 237 -12.74 21.52 -13.32
N SER A 238 -13.71 21.24 -14.20
CA SER A 238 -14.30 19.92 -14.39
C SER A 238 -14.00 19.40 -15.78
N GLU A 239 -13.70 18.13 -15.91
CA GLU A 239 -13.48 17.47 -17.19
C GLU A 239 -14.28 16.16 -17.21
N SER A 240 -14.85 15.85 -18.37
CA SER A 240 -15.69 14.67 -18.57
C SER A 240 -15.08 13.78 -19.64
N ALA A 241 -14.99 12.49 -19.36
CA ALA A 241 -14.60 11.48 -20.32
C ALA A 241 -15.76 10.50 -20.54
N ALA A 242 -16.05 10.22 -21.81
CA ALA A 242 -16.98 9.17 -22.20
C ALA A 242 -16.31 7.80 -21.97
N VAL A 243 -17.02 6.91 -21.28
CA VAL A 243 -16.58 5.54 -20.99
C VAL A 243 -17.61 4.58 -21.53
N GLU A 244 -17.14 3.61 -22.30
CA GLU A 244 -17.96 2.50 -22.76
C GLU A 244 -18.21 1.52 -21.59
N LEU A 245 -19.49 1.32 -21.26
CA LEU A 245 -19.97 0.41 -20.23
C LEU A 245 -20.66 -0.77 -20.89
N ARG A 246 -20.52 -1.97 -20.31
CA ARG A 246 -21.15 -3.18 -20.81
C ARG A 246 -21.74 -3.98 -19.67
N PHE A 247 -23.01 -4.37 -19.83
CA PHE A 247 -23.74 -5.13 -18.82
C PHE A 247 -24.08 -6.51 -19.38
N PRO A 248 -23.33 -7.58 -19.02
CA PRO A 248 -23.47 -8.88 -19.68
C PRO A 248 -24.83 -9.54 -19.46
N ARG A 249 -25.46 -9.32 -18.31
CA ARG A 249 -26.74 -9.92 -17.91
C ARG A 249 -27.65 -8.88 -17.28
N ARG A 250 -28.96 -9.10 -17.40
CA ARG A 250 -29.98 -8.33 -16.66
C ARG A 250 -29.80 -8.52 -15.17
N GLY A 251 -30.13 -7.49 -14.40
CA GLY A 251 -30.03 -7.51 -12.95
C GLY A 251 -29.58 -6.18 -12.37
N ARG A 252 -29.35 -6.19 -11.05
CA ARG A 252 -28.92 -5.03 -10.29
C ARG A 252 -27.40 -4.91 -10.30
N TYR A 253 -26.90 -3.76 -10.74
CA TYR A 253 -25.49 -3.38 -10.67
C TYR A 253 -25.35 -2.26 -9.65
N VAL A 254 -24.43 -2.42 -8.69
CA VAL A 254 -24.22 -1.43 -7.63
C VAL A 254 -22.74 -1.07 -7.59
N GLN A 255 -22.45 0.21 -7.83
CA GLN A 255 -21.13 0.77 -7.55
C GLN A 255 -21.19 1.45 -6.18
N GLN A 256 -20.36 1.01 -5.22
CA GLN A 256 -20.28 1.61 -3.88
C GLN A 256 -19.10 2.55 -3.68
N ALA A 257 -18.07 2.41 -4.52
CA ALA A 257 -16.89 3.25 -4.49
C ALA A 257 -16.16 3.23 -5.82
N LEU A 258 -15.45 4.31 -6.14
CA LEU A 258 -14.54 4.40 -7.27
C LEU A 258 -13.16 4.80 -6.78
N GLY A 259 -12.11 4.21 -7.37
CA GLY A 259 -10.74 4.57 -7.09
C GLY A 259 -10.30 5.71 -8.01
N VAL A 260 -9.67 6.74 -7.46
CA VAL A 260 -8.97 7.77 -8.22
C VAL A 260 -7.48 7.55 -8.03
N ALA A 261 -6.80 7.09 -9.06
CA ALA A 261 -5.41 6.69 -9.04
C ALA A 261 -4.52 7.67 -9.81
N THR A 262 -3.27 7.82 -9.36
CA THR A 262 -2.21 8.51 -10.13
C THR A 262 -0.89 7.77 -9.98
N ARG A 263 -0.08 7.85 -11.04
CA ARG A 263 1.32 7.40 -11.08
C ARG A 263 2.29 8.58 -11.21
N PHE A 264 1.78 9.81 -11.22
CA PHE A 264 2.61 10.99 -11.35
C PHE A 264 3.53 11.17 -10.13
N PRO A 265 4.78 11.65 -10.32
CA PRO A 265 5.45 12.05 -11.56
C PRO A 265 6.28 10.93 -12.21
N PHE A 266 6.94 10.08 -11.43
CA PHE A 266 7.95 9.14 -11.95
C PHE A 266 7.43 7.70 -12.10
N SER A 267 6.16 7.45 -11.81
CA SER A 267 5.55 6.13 -11.88
C SER A 267 6.22 5.07 -10.99
N PHE A 268 6.88 5.45 -9.89
CA PHE A 268 7.43 4.50 -8.91
C PHE A 268 6.36 3.86 -8.03
N ILE A 269 5.29 4.60 -7.77
CA ILE A 269 4.20 4.19 -6.87
C ILE A 269 2.87 4.59 -7.52
N THR A 270 1.90 3.70 -7.51
CA THR A 270 0.50 4.01 -7.83
C THR A 270 -0.23 4.34 -6.54
N LYS A 271 -0.62 5.60 -6.39
CA LYS A 271 -1.43 6.06 -5.26
C LYS A 271 -2.89 6.07 -5.69
N THR A 272 -3.77 5.39 -4.95
CA THR A 272 -5.20 5.31 -5.24
C THR A 272 -6.00 5.81 -4.06
N ARG A 273 -6.79 6.86 -4.26
CA ARG A 273 -7.75 7.37 -3.28
C ARG A 273 -9.12 6.79 -3.58
N ILE A 274 -9.71 6.07 -2.63
CA ILE A 274 -11.06 5.52 -2.80
C ILE A 274 -12.07 6.62 -2.45
N VAL A 275 -12.96 6.91 -3.40
CA VAL A 275 -14.06 7.86 -3.26
C VAL A 275 -15.35 7.05 -3.06
N PRO A 276 -16.01 7.16 -1.89
CA PRO A 276 -17.30 6.50 -1.70
C PRO A 276 -18.31 7.12 -2.67
N PHE A 277 -19.02 6.26 -3.39
CA PHE A 277 -19.93 6.65 -4.44
C PHE A 277 -20.97 5.56 -4.56
N SER A 278 -22.21 5.81 -4.13
CA SER A 278 -23.29 4.81 -4.20
C SER A 278 -24.18 5.11 -5.40
N GLN A 279 -24.14 4.26 -6.41
CA GLN A 279 -25.05 4.30 -7.54
C GLN A 279 -25.54 2.89 -7.86
N GLU A 280 -26.85 2.79 -8.00
CA GLU A 280 -27.55 1.57 -8.39
C GLU A 280 -28.09 1.75 -9.80
N LEU A 281 -27.91 0.72 -10.63
CA LEU A 281 -28.43 0.66 -11.99
C LEU A 281 -29.12 -0.69 -12.18
N ILE A 282 -30.33 -0.65 -12.73
CA ILE A 282 -31.09 -1.85 -13.09
C ILE A 282 -31.07 -1.98 -14.60
N VAL A 283 -30.65 -3.15 -15.10
CA VAL A 283 -30.47 -3.47 -16.52
C VAL A 283 -31.37 -4.62 -16.95
#